data_AF-A0A958IAW0-F1
#
_entry.id   AF-A0A958IAW0-F1
#
_cell.length_a   1.000
_cell.length_b   1.000
_cell.length_c   1.000
_cell.angle_alpha   90.00
_cell.angle_beta   90.00
_cell.angle_gamma   90.00
#
_symmetry.space_group_name_H-M   'P 1'
#
loop_
_entity.id
_entity.type
_entity.pdbx_description
1 polymer ?
#
loop_
_entity_poly.entity_id
_entity_poly.type
_entity_poly.pdbx_seq_one_letter_code
_entity_poly.pdbx_strand_id
1 'polypeptide(L)' 'MYFCKSKKHVWKSKDDAQKCCNGYQRAVVFGNEIPSETNNIKVDAESGIRYARIWVKAVEAENLISVS' A
#
# COMPACT_ATOMS: atom_id res chain seq x y z
N MET A 1 4.46 2.54 -18.78
CA MET A 1 3.26 2.20 -17.99
C MET A 1 3.06 0.69 -18.09
N TYR A 2 2.78 0.01 -16.98
CA TYR A 2 2.70 -1.45 -16.88
C TYR A 2 1.36 -1.88 -16.33
N PHE A 3 0.72 -2.87 -16.96
CA PHE A 3 -0.53 -3.45 -16.46
C PHE A 3 -0.24 -4.48 -15.39
N CYS A 4 -1.06 -4.50 -14.33
CA CYS A 4 -1.00 -5.59 -13.35
C CYS A 4 -1.44 -6.93 -13.95
N LYS A 5 -1.25 -8.04 -13.21
CA LYS A 5 -1.64 -9.40 -13.65
C LYS A 5 -3.11 -9.49 -14.10
N SER A 6 -4.01 -8.82 -13.39
CA SER A 6 -5.45 -8.77 -13.72
C SER A 6 -5.80 -7.77 -14.82
N LYS A 7 -4.83 -7.00 -15.34
CA LYS A 7 -5.00 -5.93 -16.35
C LYS A 7 -5.99 -4.81 -15.96
N LYS A 8 -6.40 -4.74 -14.69
CA LYS A 8 -7.35 -3.72 -14.17
C LYS A 8 -6.66 -2.42 -13.72
N HIS A 9 -5.37 -2.46 -13.42
CA HIS A 9 -4.62 -1.32 -12.91
C HIS A 9 -3.40 -1.02 -13.77
N VAL A 10 -3.10 0.27 -13.93
CA VAL A 10 -1.93 0.77 -14.66
C VAL A 10 -0.94 1.37 -13.67
N TRP A 11 0.29 0.89 -13.72
CA TRP A 11 1.38 1.30 -12.86
C TRP A 11 2.49 2.00 -13.64
N LYS A 12 3.22 2.88 -12.94
CA LYS A 12 4.42 3.52 -13.50
C LYS A 12 5.61 2.56 -13.49
N SER A 13 5.72 1.70 -12.48
CA SER A 13 6.81 0.75 -12.29
C SER A 13 6.38 -0.68 -12.62
N LYS A 14 7.31 -1.48 -13.16
CA LYS A 14 7.08 -2.91 -13.42
C LYS A 14 6.92 -3.72 -12.13
N ASP A 15 7.70 -3.38 -11.09
CA ASP A 15 7.65 -4.03 -9.77
C ASP A 15 6.25 -3.89 -9.11
N ASP A 16 5.70 -2.67 -9.09
CA ASP A 16 4.33 -2.42 -8.60
C ASP A 16 3.29 -3.22 -9.38
N ALA A 17 3.43 -3.30 -10.71
CA ALA A 17 2.53 -4.09 -11.55
C ALA A 17 2.60 -5.60 -11.25
N GLN A 18 3.77 -6.12 -10.88
CA GLN A 18 3.96 -7.53 -10.52
C GLN A 18 3.39 -7.86 -9.13
N LYS A 19 3.45 -6.92 -8.18
CA LYS A 19 2.85 -7.07 -6.85
C LYS A 19 1.33 -6.93 -6.89
N CYS A 20 0.84 -5.97 -7.67
CA CYS A 20 -0.59 -5.68 -7.81
C CYS A 20 -1.38 -6.89 -8.34
N CYS A 21 -2.45 -7.26 -7.61
CA CYS A 21 -3.32 -8.38 -7.96
C CYS A 21 -2.60 -9.74 -7.99
N ASN A 22 -1.44 -9.86 -7.34
CA ASN A 22 -0.68 -11.09 -7.20
C ASN A 22 -0.49 -11.45 -5.71
N GLY A 23 -1.59 -11.41 -4.96
CA GLY A 23 -1.59 -11.66 -3.52
C GLY A 23 -1.13 -10.48 -2.66
N TYR A 24 -0.90 -9.31 -3.25
CA TYR A 24 -0.65 -8.06 -2.52
C TYR A 24 -1.71 -7.01 -2.84
N GLN A 25 -2.04 -6.21 -1.83
CA GLN A 25 -2.93 -5.05 -1.91
C GLN A 25 -2.22 -3.80 -1.37
N ARG A 26 -2.67 -2.61 -1.78
CA ARG A 26 -2.16 -1.36 -1.20
C ARG A 26 -2.99 -1.00 0.01
N ALA A 27 -2.38 -1.08 1.19
CA ALA A 27 -2.95 -0.54 2.42
C ALA A 27 -2.46 0.90 2.63
N VAL A 28 -3.33 1.72 3.22
CA VAL A 28 -2.95 3.02 3.77
C VAL A 28 -2.66 2.79 5.25
N VAL A 29 -1.45 3.11 5.69
CA VAL A 29 -1.03 3.04 7.09
C VAL A 29 -0.74 4.44 7.61
N PHE A 30 -0.99 4.67 8.90
CA PHE A 30 -0.92 5.98 9.52
C PHE A 30 0.08 6.00 10.68
N GLY A 31 0.71 7.15 10.93
CA GLY A 31 1.51 7.40 12.13
C GLY A 31 2.56 6.30 12.41
N ASN A 32 2.42 5.64 13.55
CA ASN A 32 3.37 4.63 14.05
C ASN A 32 3.28 3.27 13.32
N GLU A 33 2.22 3.03 12.54
CA GLU A 33 2.06 1.82 11.73
C GLU A 33 2.85 1.89 10.41
N ILE A 34 3.45 3.06 10.11
CA ILE A 34 4.29 3.23 8.94
C ILE A 34 5.62 2.49 9.17
N PRO A 35 5.94 1.46 8.38
CA PRO A 35 7.23 0.77 8.50
C PRO A 35 8.38 1.76 8.28
N SER A 36 9.46 1.63 9.07
CA SER A 36 10.64 2.49 8.99
C SER A 36 11.33 2.46 7.63
N GLU A 37 11.16 1.39 6.86
CA GLU A 37 11.68 1.23 5.48
C GLU A 37 10.84 1.97 4.42
N THR A 38 9.74 2.62 4.82
CA THR A 38 8.81 3.26 3.89
C THR A 38 9.32 4.63 3.45
N ASN A 39 9.77 4.71 2.20
CA ASN A 39 10.28 5.96 1.61
C ASN A 39 9.18 6.89 1.04
N ASN A 40 7.90 6.53 1.12
CA ASN A 40 6.80 7.28 0.49
C ASN A 40 5.77 7.77 1.52
N ILE A 41 6.25 8.45 2.57
CA ILE A 41 5.43 9.04 3.62
C ILE A 41 4.87 10.37 3.12
N LYS A 42 3.56 10.54 3.25
CA LYS A 42 2.83 11.78 2.98
C LYS A 42 2.32 12.34 4.29
N VAL A 43 2.14 13.66 4.34
CA VAL A 43 1.52 14.34 5.47
C VAL A 43 0.24 14.97 4.96
N ASP A 44 -0.86 14.69 5.63
CA ASP A 44 -2.14 15.36 5.38
C ASP A 44 -2.04 16.83 5.80
N ALA A 45 -2.36 17.75 4.89
CA ALA A 45 -2.14 19.18 5.11
C ALA A 45 -3.14 19.79 6.11
N GLU A 46 -4.34 19.21 6.23
CA GLU A 46 -5.38 19.68 7.14
C GLU A 46 -5.22 19.10 8.55
N SER A 47 -4.96 17.79 8.64
CA SER A 47 -4.92 17.07 9.91
C SER A 47 -3.50 16.95 10.49
N GLY A 48 -2.46 17.22 9.70
CA GLY A 48 -1.06 16.98 10.06
C GLY A 48 -0.67 15.50 10.18
N ILE A 49 -1.58 14.58 9.85
CA ILE A 49 -1.39 13.15 10.02
C ILE A 49 -0.44 12.60 8.95
N ARG A 50 0.57 11.86 9.38
CA ARG A 50 1.47 11.13 8.48
C ARG A 50 0.78 9.86 8.02
N TYR A 51 0.78 9.61 6.72
CA TYR A 51 0.27 8.37 6.14
C TYR A 51 1.18 7.90 5.01
N ALA A 52 1.25 6.59 4.81
CA ALA A 52 1.96 6.01 3.70
C ALA A 52 1.12 4.92 3.03
N ARG A 53 1.41 4.64 1.77
CA ARG A 53 0.76 3.57 1.02
C ARG A 53 1.74 2.43 0.77
N ILE A 54 1.61 1.36 1.52
CA ILE A 54 2.50 0.20 1.46
C ILE A 54 1.82 -0.98 0.76
N TRP A 55 2.63 -1.90 0.25
CA TRP A 55 2.14 -3.19 -0.26
C TRP A 55 2.07 -4.18 0.89
N VAL A 56 0.87 -4.68 1.19
CA VAL A 56 0.65 -5.74 2.19
C VAL A 56 0.16 -7.00 1.49
N LYS A 57 0.53 -8.18 1.99
CA LYS A 57 -0.05 -9.43 1.49
C LYS A 57 -1.53 -9.47 1.82
N ALA A 58 -2.35 -9.90 0.88
CA ALA A 58 -3.80 -9.96 1.02
C ALA A 58 -4.23 -10.84 2.21
N VAL A 59 -3.47 -11.89 2.52
CA VAL A 59 -3.70 -12.79 3.66
C VAL A 59 -3.40 -12.12 5.02
N GLU A 60 -2.51 -11.11 5.04
CA GLU A 60 -2.18 -10.35 6.27
C GLU A 60 -3.08 -9.12 6.46
N ALA A 61 -3.66 -8.61 5.37
CA ALA A 61 -4.56 -7.46 5.42
C ALA A 61 -5.87 -7.75 6.16
N GLU A 62 -6.38 -8.98 6.11
CA GLU A 62 -7.57 -9.38 6.88
C GLU A 62 -7.32 -9.38 8.40
N ASN A 63 -6.06 -9.59 8.82
CA ASN A 63 -5.70 -9.63 10.23
C ASN A 63 -5.48 -8.22 10.83
N LEU A 64 -5.14 -7.21 10.01
CA LEU A 64 -5.04 -5.81 10.45
C LEU A 64 -6.40 -5.16 10.74
N ILE A 65 -7.48 -5.66 10.13
CA ILE A 65 -8.84 -5.12 10.30
C ILE A 65 -9.56 -5.77 11.50
N SER A 66 -9.09 -6.92 11.98
CA SER A 66 -9.71 -7.68 13.08
C SER A 66 -9.20 -7.31 14.49
N VAL A 67 -8.31 -6.31 14.60
CA VAL A 67 -7.78 -5.83 15.90
C VAL A 67 -8.23 -4.39 16.23
N SER A 68 -9.29 -3.90 15.57
CA SER A 68 -9.95 -2.61 15.88
C SER A 68 -11.13 -2.79 16.83
#